data_AF-A0A382JQ36-F1
#
_entry.id   AF-A0A382JQ36-F1
#
_cell.length_a   1.000
_cell.length_b   1.000
_cell.length_c   1.000
_cell.angle_alpha   90.00
_cell.angle_beta   90.00
_cell.angle_gamma   90.00
#
_symmetry.space_group_name_H-M   'P 1'
#
loop_
_entity.id
_entity.type
_entity.pdbx_description
1 polymer ?
#
loop_
_entity_poly.entity_id
_entity_poly.type
_entity_poly.pdbx_seq_one_letter_code
_entity_poly.pdbx_strand_id
1 'polypeptide(L)'
;MIIKVESTIGKTEYPELKIISKPIKEPIVIKDEWEAQGYYPLHGREDDKLLQIIHDFAHPDNNVTFSNHDSLLQQNYDRWCQIVKPKFKIKVNPNWRFMISKYVNTMYSLWSEYQAPTHKRLYKIVTLVNNPRIFRLLTLGRLTGNSWFKYSYRVTPTHLLNDEEAIEENWKNTTEAWLGKKWIWHGGNSIETLDMIYPADYPAPCDLSFRNFNARERVLLTEECPREAIGTSCQHDIFPPKEWWQSYIDLVQENKVCVANYLSDKSCKPLYWKKIFLTIGGPNWYREFERMGFKLYDELFDYSFDSNPLFEDRWKNIMRQCDKILDMAPLEIERIETILQPKLEYNAKRIRELAIH
;
A
#
# COMPACT_ATOMS: atom_id res chain seq x y z
N MET A 1 -2.91 -3.01 29.57
CA MET A 1 -2.71 -4.22 28.75
C MET A 1 -2.57 -3.81 27.29
N ILE A 2 -1.49 -4.21 26.61
CA ILE A 2 -1.33 -3.98 25.16
C ILE A 2 -1.58 -5.31 24.45
N ILE A 3 -2.54 -5.32 23.53
CA ILE A 3 -2.81 -6.47 22.66
C ILE A 3 -2.38 -6.09 21.25
N LYS A 4 -1.43 -6.85 20.70
CA LYS A 4 -0.98 -6.69 19.31
C LYS A 4 -1.76 -7.67 18.45
N VAL A 5 -2.37 -7.15 17.39
CA VAL A 5 -3.08 -7.95 16.39
C VAL A 5 -2.17 -7.96 15.16
N GLU A 6 -1.59 -9.11 14.83
CA GLU A 6 -0.72 -9.23 13.66
C GLU A 6 -1.56 -9.54 12.42
N SER A 7 -1.73 -8.55 11.54
CA SER A 7 -2.44 -8.62 10.26
C SER A 7 -3.88 -9.14 10.35
N THR A 8 -4.84 -8.30 10.00
CA THR A 8 -6.28 -8.59 10.06
C THR A 8 -6.86 -9.16 8.76
N ILE A 9 -6.10 -9.19 7.66
CA ILE A 9 -6.58 -9.63 6.33
C ILE A 9 -7.16 -11.04 6.42
N GLY A 10 -8.46 -11.17 6.14
CA GLY A 10 -9.14 -12.47 6.05
C GLY A 10 -9.25 -13.22 7.37
N LYS A 11 -8.92 -12.59 8.52
CA LYS A 11 -9.10 -13.19 9.84
C LYS A 11 -10.50 -12.89 10.37
N THR A 12 -11.28 -13.94 10.57
CA THR A 12 -12.60 -13.86 11.23
C THR A 12 -12.52 -14.04 12.75
N GLU A 13 -11.39 -14.55 13.26
CA GLU A 13 -11.15 -14.83 14.67
C GLU A 13 -9.83 -14.18 15.13
N TYR A 14 -9.82 -13.76 16.41
CA TYR A 14 -8.68 -13.10 17.04
C TYR A 14 -8.39 -13.78 18.39
N PRO A 15 -7.70 -14.94 18.39
CA PRO A 15 -7.44 -15.71 19.62
C PRO A 15 -6.62 -14.95 20.67
N GLU A 16 -5.85 -13.93 20.25
CA GLU A 16 -5.15 -13.01 21.13
C GLU A 16 -6.09 -12.07 21.91
N LEU A 17 -7.31 -11.85 21.41
CA LEU A 17 -8.33 -11.06 22.10
C LEU A 17 -9.08 -11.96 23.09
N LYS A 18 -8.86 -11.72 24.38
CA LYS A 18 -9.62 -12.38 25.46
C LYS A 18 -10.86 -11.56 25.78
N ILE A 19 -12.00 -12.22 25.90
CA ILE A 19 -13.23 -11.61 26.40
C ILE A 19 -13.03 -11.25 27.88
N ILE A 20 -13.18 -9.96 28.19
CA ILE A 20 -13.09 -9.45 29.56
C ILE A 20 -14.51 -9.09 30.01
N SER A 21 -15.14 -9.97 30.76
CA SER A 21 -16.54 -9.82 31.18
C SER A 21 -16.75 -8.85 32.35
N LYS A 22 -15.68 -8.49 33.08
CA LYS A 22 -15.69 -7.54 34.21
C LYS A 22 -14.76 -6.37 33.91
N PRO A 23 -15.10 -5.13 34.34
CA PRO A 23 -14.24 -3.99 34.09
C PRO A 23 -12.88 -4.18 34.75
N ILE A 24 -11.82 -3.76 34.05
CA ILE A 24 -10.45 -3.73 34.57
C ILE A 24 -9.97 -2.28 34.70
N LYS A 25 -9.05 -2.03 35.64
CA LYS A 25 -8.55 -0.67 35.88
C LYS A 25 -7.49 -0.26 34.85
N GLU A 26 -6.77 -1.23 34.30
CA GLU A 26 -5.68 -1.02 33.37
C GLU A 26 -6.19 -0.58 31.99
N PRO A 27 -5.62 0.48 31.39
CA PRO A 27 -5.94 0.85 30.00
C PRO A 27 -5.64 -0.31 29.04
N ILE A 28 -6.52 -0.52 28.07
CA ILE A 28 -6.36 -1.53 27.01
C ILE A 28 -5.98 -0.82 25.72
N VAL A 29 -4.86 -1.20 25.10
CA VAL A 29 -4.45 -0.68 23.79
C VAL A 29 -4.41 -1.82 22.80
N ILE A 30 -5.19 -1.72 21.72
CA ILE A 30 -5.26 -2.70 20.63
C ILE A 30 -4.56 -2.10 19.41
N LYS A 31 -3.56 -2.79 18.88
CA LYS A 31 -2.69 -2.30 17.79
C LYS A 31 -2.80 -3.17 16.54
N ASP A 32 -3.29 -2.60 15.44
CA ASP A 32 -3.27 -3.16 14.06
C ASP A 32 -2.33 -2.33 13.18
N GLU A 33 -1.03 -2.37 13.47
CA GLU A 33 -0.05 -1.44 12.87
C GLU A 33 0.41 -1.84 11.45
N TRP A 34 -0.04 -2.98 10.90
CA TRP A 34 0.56 -3.56 9.67
C TRP A 34 -0.22 -3.37 8.38
N GLU A 35 -1.55 -3.31 8.43
CA GLU A 35 -2.37 -3.23 7.21
C GLU A 35 -3.50 -2.17 7.30
N ALA A 36 -3.71 -1.61 8.50
CA ALA A 36 -4.77 -0.67 8.87
C ALA A 36 -6.13 -0.99 8.25
N GLN A 37 -6.72 -2.08 8.74
CA GLN A 37 -8.00 -2.58 8.25
C GLN A 37 -8.99 -2.65 9.41
N GLY A 38 -10.12 -3.34 9.20
CA GLY A 38 -11.09 -3.56 10.27
C GLY A 38 -12.28 -2.60 10.28
N TYR A 39 -12.55 -1.89 9.18
CA TYR A 39 -13.59 -0.88 9.08
C TYR A 39 -14.95 -1.39 8.56
N TYR A 40 -15.20 -2.70 8.48
CA TYR A 40 -16.52 -3.20 8.08
C TYR A 40 -17.62 -2.70 9.04
N PRO A 41 -18.77 -2.17 8.56
CA PRO A 41 -19.26 -2.14 7.18
C PRO A 41 -19.00 -0.82 6.44
N LEU A 42 -18.24 0.12 7.02
CA LEU A 42 -17.89 1.37 6.34
C LEU A 42 -17.26 1.08 4.98
N HIS A 43 -16.28 0.17 4.97
CA HIS A 43 -15.69 -0.43 3.78
C HIS A 43 -14.94 -1.72 4.17
N GLY A 44 -14.76 -2.65 3.22
CA GLY A 44 -14.29 -4.01 3.51
C GLY A 44 -15.45 -5.00 3.48
N ARG A 45 -15.17 -6.28 3.65
CA ARG A 45 -16.17 -7.34 3.80
C ARG A 45 -16.29 -7.71 5.26
N GLU A 46 -17.22 -8.61 5.55
CA GLU A 46 -17.50 -9.08 6.90
C GLU A 46 -16.27 -9.66 7.63
N ASP A 47 -15.26 -10.12 6.89
CA ASP A 47 -13.98 -10.57 7.47
C ASP A 47 -13.17 -9.42 8.09
N ASP A 48 -13.25 -8.20 7.56
CA ASP A 48 -12.56 -7.01 8.06
C ASP A 48 -13.33 -6.33 9.22
N LYS A 49 -13.77 -7.09 10.23
CA LYS A 49 -14.66 -6.62 11.32
C LYS A 49 -13.98 -6.40 12.68
N LEU A 50 -12.66 -6.16 12.71
CA LEU A 50 -11.93 -5.95 13.97
C LEU A 50 -12.55 -4.84 14.84
N LEU A 51 -12.91 -3.67 14.28
CA LEU A 51 -13.54 -2.61 15.08
C LEU A 51 -14.88 -3.07 15.69
N GLN A 52 -15.69 -3.80 14.93
CA GLN A 52 -16.93 -4.37 15.42
C GLN A 52 -16.67 -5.34 16.58
N ILE A 53 -15.71 -6.25 16.43
CA ILE A 53 -15.31 -7.21 17.46
C ILE A 53 -14.85 -6.50 18.73
N ILE A 54 -14.05 -5.44 18.62
CA ILE A 54 -13.63 -4.64 19.78
C ILE A 54 -14.86 -4.09 20.51
N HIS A 55 -15.83 -3.53 19.77
CA HIS A 55 -17.05 -2.97 20.34
C HIS A 55 -18.00 -4.02 20.94
N ASP A 56 -18.05 -5.23 20.37
CA ASP A 56 -18.93 -6.30 20.83
C ASP A 56 -18.42 -6.95 22.12
N PHE A 57 -17.10 -7.02 22.30
CA PHE A 57 -16.48 -7.73 23.43
C PHE A 57 -15.86 -6.83 24.50
N ALA A 58 -15.60 -5.55 24.22
CA ALA A 58 -15.11 -4.64 25.25
C ALA A 58 -16.21 -4.26 26.25
N HIS A 59 -15.85 -4.23 27.54
CA HIS A 59 -16.72 -3.68 28.58
C HIS A 59 -16.79 -2.14 28.43
N PRO A 60 -17.97 -1.50 28.53
CA PRO A 60 -18.13 -0.06 28.33
C PRO A 60 -17.32 0.81 29.30
N ASP A 61 -17.08 0.31 30.51
CA ASP A 61 -16.28 1.02 31.53
C ASP A 61 -14.76 0.86 31.34
N ASN A 62 -14.31 0.02 30.39
CA ASN A 62 -12.89 -0.13 30.12
C ASN A 62 -12.34 1.06 29.31
N ASN A 63 -11.17 1.55 29.69
CA ASN A 63 -10.44 2.55 28.91
C ASN A 63 -9.72 1.88 27.73
N VAL A 64 -10.43 1.73 26.61
CA VAL A 64 -9.93 1.08 25.38
C VAL A 64 -9.45 2.12 24.36
N THR A 65 -8.26 1.90 23.81
CA THR A 65 -7.69 2.64 22.69
C THR A 65 -7.38 1.70 21.54
N PHE A 66 -7.91 1.96 20.35
CA PHE A 66 -7.52 1.29 19.11
C PHE A 66 -6.51 2.14 18.32
N SER A 67 -5.49 1.51 17.77
CA SER A 67 -4.43 2.19 17.02
C SER A 67 -4.04 1.39 15.80
N ASN A 68 -3.93 2.05 14.65
CA ASN A 68 -3.38 1.49 13.42
C ASN A 68 -2.60 2.59 12.67
N HIS A 69 -2.02 2.26 11.52
CA HIS A 69 -1.20 3.22 10.76
C HIS A 69 -2.00 4.15 9.83
N ASP A 70 -3.33 4.06 9.77
CA ASP A 70 -4.16 4.91 8.92
C ASP A 70 -4.16 6.35 9.46
N SER A 71 -3.68 7.30 8.66
CA SER A 71 -3.66 8.71 9.04
C SER A 71 -5.06 9.30 9.19
N LEU A 72 -6.07 8.68 8.57
CA LEU A 72 -7.48 9.06 8.67
C LEU A 72 -8.26 8.24 9.71
N LEU A 73 -7.59 7.47 10.57
CA LEU A 73 -8.23 6.58 11.55
C LEU A 73 -9.37 7.26 12.34
N GLN A 74 -9.17 8.49 12.82
CA GLN A 74 -10.22 9.20 13.56
C GLN A 74 -11.46 9.48 12.69
N GLN A 75 -11.27 9.99 11.47
CA GLN A 75 -12.38 10.24 10.55
C GLN A 75 -13.09 8.95 10.15
N ASN A 76 -12.32 7.90 9.83
CA ASN A 76 -12.87 6.60 9.48
C ASN A 76 -13.62 5.97 10.65
N TYR A 77 -13.13 6.10 11.88
CA TYR A 77 -13.82 5.66 13.09
C TYR A 77 -15.15 6.42 13.32
N ASP A 78 -15.16 7.74 13.11
CA ASP A 78 -16.38 8.54 13.27
C ASP A 78 -17.43 8.18 12.20
N ARG A 79 -17.03 8.00 10.94
CA ARG A 79 -17.91 7.51 9.86
C ARG A 79 -18.44 6.11 10.16
N TRP A 80 -17.58 5.22 10.67
CA TRP A 80 -17.98 3.88 11.08
C TRP A 80 -19.03 3.93 12.21
N CYS A 81 -18.83 4.78 13.22
CA CYS A 81 -19.78 4.96 14.31
C CYS A 81 -21.15 5.47 13.84
N GLN A 82 -21.19 6.32 12.79
CA GLN A 82 -22.45 6.80 12.22
C GLN A 82 -23.27 5.67 11.58
N ILE A 83 -22.58 4.70 10.96
CA ILE A 83 -23.21 3.55 10.32
C ILE A 83 -23.63 2.51 11.35
N VAL A 84 -22.69 2.09 12.21
CA VAL A 84 -22.89 0.94 13.12
C VAL A 84 -23.64 1.32 14.39
N LYS A 85 -23.51 2.57 14.85
CA LYS A 85 -24.09 3.06 16.11
C LYS A 85 -23.72 2.16 17.31
N PRO A 86 -22.41 2.02 17.62
CA PRO A 86 -21.97 1.17 18.73
C PRO A 86 -22.52 1.66 20.08
N LYS A 87 -22.66 0.74 21.04
CA LYS A 87 -23.21 1.03 22.39
C LYS A 87 -22.43 2.09 23.17
N PHE A 88 -21.12 2.20 22.91
CA PHE A 88 -20.22 3.17 23.51
C PHE A 88 -19.09 3.46 22.51
N LYS A 89 -18.37 4.57 22.71
CA LYS A 89 -17.19 4.93 21.91
C LYS A 89 -15.90 4.50 22.61
N ILE A 90 -14.91 4.10 21.82
CA ILE A 90 -13.53 3.89 22.27
C ILE A 90 -12.65 5.05 21.81
N LYS A 91 -11.43 5.15 22.34
CA LYS A 91 -10.42 6.08 21.83
C LYS A 91 -9.77 5.47 20.59
N VAL A 92 -9.42 6.30 19.62
CA VAL A 92 -8.58 5.89 18.50
C VAL A 92 -7.33 6.75 18.41
N ASN A 93 -6.20 6.15 18.05
CA ASN A 93 -4.91 6.83 17.98
C ASN A 93 -4.16 6.46 16.68
N PRO A 94 -4.14 7.32 15.66
CA PRO A 94 -3.42 7.05 14.41
C PRO A 94 -1.91 7.00 14.64
N ASN A 95 -1.27 5.91 14.25
CA ASN A 95 0.18 5.70 14.29
C ASN A 95 0.78 5.72 12.87
N TRP A 96 0.55 6.80 12.14
CA TRP A 96 1.00 6.97 10.74
C TRP A 96 2.53 6.96 10.58
N ARG A 97 3.30 7.09 11.67
CA ARG A 97 4.76 7.02 11.66
C ARG A 97 5.31 5.61 11.69
N PHE A 98 4.51 4.60 12.06
CA PHE A 98 4.97 3.24 12.29
C PHE A 98 5.84 2.70 11.15
N MET A 99 5.37 2.79 9.91
CA MET A 99 6.10 2.28 8.75
C MET A 99 7.33 3.12 8.38
N ILE A 100 7.26 4.44 8.59
CA ILE A 100 8.41 5.35 8.40
C ILE A 100 9.54 4.96 9.36
N SER A 101 9.22 4.91 10.66
CA SER A 101 10.19 4.53 11.71
C SER A 101 10.72 3.13 11.45
N LYS A 102 9.87 2.16 11.11
CA LYS A 102 10.30 0.80 10.81
C LYS A 102 11.29 0.77 9.64
N TYR A 103 10.93 1.36 8.49
CA TYR A 103 11.76 1.35 7.29
C TYR A 103 13.11 2.02 7.53
N VAL A 104 13.10 3.23 8.11
CA VAL A 104 14.30 4.03 8.33
C VAL A 104 15.20 3.40 9.40
N ASN A 105 14.64 2.87 10.50
CA ASN A 105 15.44 2.21 11.53
C ASN A 105 16.04 0.89 11.03
N THR A 106 15.33 0.14 10.17
CA THR A 106 15.91 -1.03 9.50
C THR A 106 17.09 -0.63 8.61
N MET A 107 16.95 0.45 7.83
CA MET A 107 18.07 0.99 7.04
C MET A 107 19.26 1.38 7.92
N TYR A 108 19.04 2.14 8.99
CA TYR A 108 20.13 2.59 9.86
C TYR A 108 20.80 1.47 10.65
N SER A 109 20.04 0.48 11.11
CA SER A 109 20.57 -0.58 11.98
C SER A 109 21.28 -1.70 11.22
N LEU A 110 20.79 -2.03 10.02
CA LEU A 110 21.29 -3.18 9.25
C LEU A 110 22.08 -2.77 8.01
N TRP A 111 21.84 -1.57 7.47
CA TRP A 111 22.28 -1.18 6.13
C TRP A 111 22.85 0.25 6.09
N SER A 112 23.42 0.74 7.19
CA SER A 112 23.95 2.12 7.29
C SER A 112 25.00 2.45 6.24
N GLU A 113 25.83 1.45 5.91
CA GLU A 113 26.94 1.58 4.96
C GLU A 113 26.51 1.32 3.50
N TYR A 114 25.26 0.92 3.26
CA TYR A 114 24.79 0.62 1.92
C TYR A 114 24.61 1.91 1.11
N GLN A 115 25.28 1.96 -0.04
CA GLN A 115 25.18 3.07 -0.98
C GLN A 115 24.28 2.67 -2.15
N ALA A 116 23.40 3.58 -2.56
CA ALA A 116 22.54 3.39 -3.71
C ALA A 116 23.39 3.13 -4.97
N PRO A 117 23.08 2.08 -5.76
CA PRO A 117 23.80 1.82 -6.99
C PRO A 117 23.51 2.92 -8.03
N THR A 118 24.50 3.19 -8.87
CA THR A 118 24.34 4.15 -9.98
C THR A 118 24.06 3.39 -11.26
N HIS A 119 22.94 3.73 -11.91
CA HIS A 119 22.52 3.12 -13.17
C HIS A 119 22.11 4.17 -14.19
N LYS A 120 22.36 3.87 -15.47
CA LYS A 120 21.77 4.64 -16.57
C LYS A 120 20.26 4.47 -16.57
N ARG A 121 19.52 5.57 -16.76
CA ARG A 121 18.07 5.53 -16.94
C ARG A 121 17.72 4.89 -18.30
N LEU A 122 16.92 3.82 -18.26
CA LEU A 122 16.42 3.07 -19.41
C LEU A 122 14.90 3.10 -19.53
N TYR A 123 14.19 3.38 -18.43
CA TYR A 123 12.74 3.39 -18.37
C TYR A 123 12.26 4.69 -17.75
N LYS A 124 11.00 5.05 -18.00
CA LYS A 124 10.39 6.23 -17.38
C LYS A 124 9.65 5.88 -16.12
N ILE A 125 8.84 4.83 -16.17
CA ILE A 125 8.00 4.39 -15.05
C ILE A 125 8.32 2.94 -14.74
N VAL A 126 8.53 2.65 -13.46
CA VAL A 126 8.51 1.30 -12.90
C VAL A 126 7.35 1.14 -11.94
N THR A 127 6.78 -0.05 -11.81
CA THR A 127 5.92 -0.39 -10.66
C THR A 127 6.27 -1.78 -10.13
N LEU A 128 6.24 -1.96 -8.82
CA LEU A 128 6.56 -3.22 -8.17
C LEU A 128 5.29 -3.81 -7.55
N VAL A 129 4.81 -4.94 -8.07
CA VAL A 129 3.58 -5.59 -7.60
C VAL A 129 3.90 -6.96 -7.03
N ASN A 130 3.47 -7.19 -5.78
CA ASN A 130 3.55 -8.50 -5.15
C ASN A 130 2.17 -9.17 -5.07
N ASN A 131 1.24 -8.60 -4.32
CA ASN A 131 -0.09 -9.20 -4.13
C ASN A 131 -1.06 -8.80 -5.27
N PRO A 132 -1.76 -9.75 -5.92
CA PRO A 132 -2.69 -9.52 -7.04
C PRO A 132 -4.02 -8.89 -6.62
N ARG A 133 -3.97 -7.66 -6.09
CA ARG A 133 -5.19 -6.87 -5.82
C ARG A 133 -5.76 -6.32 -7.12
N ILE A 134 -7.08 -6.13 -7.19
CA ILE A 134 -7.80 -5.68 -8.39
C ILE A 134 -7.17 -4.43 -8.99
N PHE A 135 -7.01 -3.35 -8.22
CA PHE A 135 -6.42 -2.11 -8.75
C PHE A 135 -5.00 -2.28 -9.29
N ARG A 136 -4.23 -3.23 -8.74
CA ARG A 136 -2.86 -3.50 -9.18
C ARG A 136 -2.85 -4.16 -10.54
N LEU A 137 -3.66 -5.20 -10.72
CA LEU A 137 -3.77 -5.89 -11.99
C LEU A 137 -4.36 -4.97 -13.08
N LEU A 138 -5.34 -4.14 -12.75
CA LEU A 138 -5.87 -3.14 -13.68
C LEU A 138 -4.79 -2.14 -14.13
N THR A 139 -3.96 -1.68 -13.20
CA THR A 139 -2.83 -0.77 -13.48
C THR A 139 -1.80 -1.44 -14.39
N LEU A 140 -1.39 -2.67 -14.08
CA LEU A 140 -0.48 -3.44 -14.93
C LEU A 140 -1.06 -3.65 -16.33
N GLY A 141 -2.32 -4.09 -16.41
CA GLY A 141 -3.05 -4.25 -17.66
C GLY A 141 -3.06 -3.00 -18.53
N ARG A 142 -3.26 -1.83 -17.92
CA ARG A 142 -3.35 -0.56 -18.65
C ARG A 142 -2.01 -0.08 -19.21
N LEU A 143 -0.90 -0.32 -18.51
CA LEU A 143 0.42 0.23 -18.84
C LEU A 143 1.34 -0.74 -19.57
N THR A 144 1.09 -2.05 -19.45
CA THR A 144 1.92 -3.08 -20.09
C THR A 144 1.84 -2.98 -21.61
N GLY A 145 2.99 -3.14 -22.26
CA GLY A 145 3.15 -3.02 -23.71
C GLY A 145 3.89 -1.75 -24.14
N ASN A 146 4.01 -0.75 -23.25
CA ASN A 146 4.84 0.42 -23.52
C ASN A 146 6.32 0.12 -23.18
N SER A 147 7.25 0.38 -24.11
CA SER A 147 8.68 0.11 -23.93
C SER A 147 9.36 0.93 -22.83
N TRP A 148 8.76 2.06 -22.44
CA TRP A 148 9.24 2.93 -21.35
C TRP A 148 8.63 2.58 -19.98
N PHE A 149 7.72 1.61 -19.93
CA PHE A 149 7.12 1.11 -18.70
C PHE A 149 7.70 -0.25 -18.33
N LYS A 150 8.15 -0.40 -17.08
CA LYS A 150 8.64 -1.65 -16.54
C LYS A 150 7.87 -2.05 -15.29
N TYR A 151 7.72 -3.34 -15.04
CA TYR A 151 7.02 -3.80 -13.84
C TYR A 151 7.54 -5.14 -13.34
N SER A 152 7.34 -5.39 -12.05
CA SER A 152 7.36 -6.74 -11.48
C SER A 152 5.95 -7.19 -11.10
N TYR A 153 5.73 -8.50 -11.16
CA TYR A 153 4.55 -9.16 -10.67
C TYR A 153 4.95 -10.53 -10.10
N ARG A 154 5.19 -10.58 -8.78
CA ARG A 154 5.86 -11.74 -8.13
C ARG A 154 4.91 -12.75 -7.50
N VAL A 155 3.86 -12.27 -6.81
CA VAL A 155 2.92 -13.11 -6.05
C VAL A 155 3.62 -14.03 -5.04
N THR A 156 4.59 -13.46 -4.32
CA THR A 156 5.43 -14.16 -3.35
C THR A 156 5.17 -13.59 -1.95
N PRO A 157 4.35 -14.24 -1.11
CA PRO A 157 4.12 -13.78 0.25
C PRO A 157 5.45 -13.77 1.03
N THR A 158 5.75 -12.66 1.71
CA THR A 158 7.04 -12.49 2.40
C THR A 158 7.27 -13.48 3.54
N HIS A 159 6.20 -14.03 4.12
CA HIS A 159 6.27 -15.07 5.14
C HIS A 159 6.62 -16.46 4.58
N LEU A 160 6.59 -16.63 3.25
CA LEU A 160 6.91 -17.89 2.57
C LEU A 160 8.26 -17.83 1.83
N LEU A 161 9.08 -16.79 2.02
CA LEU A 161 10.31 -16.59 1.23
C LEU A 161 11.32 -17.75 1.29
N ASN A 162 11.22 -18.61 2.30
CA ASN A 162 12.10 -19.77 2.48
C ASN A 162 11.43 -21.10 2.08
N ASP A 163 10.24 -21.05 1.46
CA ASP A 163 9.44 -22.21 1.10
C ASP A 163 8.90 -22.06 -0.33
N GLU A 164 9.72 -22.50 -1.31
CA GLU A 164 9.38 -22.41 -2.74
C GLU A 164 8.13 -23.22 -3.09
N GLU A 165 7.91 -24.35 -2.42
CA GLU A 165 6.75 -25.21 -2.64
C GLU A 165 5.46 -24.50 -2.19
N ALA A 166 5.47 -23.90 -0.99
CA ALA A 166 4.34 -23.13 -0.50
C ALA A 166 4.08 -21.86 -1.35
N ILE A 167 5.13 -21.21 -1.88
CA ILE A 167 4.97 -20.09 -2.81
C ILE A 167 4.24 -20.55 -4.07
N GLU A 168 4.65 -21.68 -4.64
CA GLU A 168 4.05 -22.21 -5.87
C GLU A 168 2.60 -22.68 -5.64
N GLU A 169 2.34 -23.34 -4.51
CA GLU A 169 0.99 -23.74 -4.12
C GLU A 169 0.07 -22.52 -3.94
N ASN A 170 0.54 -21.49 -3.21
CA ASN A 170 -0.21 -20.25 -3.03
C ASN A 170 -0.52 -19.57 -4.38
N TRP A 171 0.43 -19.56 -5.30
CA TRP A 171 0.25 -19.01 -6.64
C TRP A 171 -0.80 -19.78 -7.44
N LYS A 172 -0.71 -21.11 -7.45
CA LYS A 172 -1.66 -22.00 -8.12
C LYS A 172 -3.07 -21.80 -7.58
N ASN A 173 -3.23 -21.85 -6.25
CA ASN A 173 -4.51 -21.65 -5.59
C ASN A 173 -5.12 -20.28 -5.91
N THR A 174 -4.29 -19.23 -6.00
CA THR A 174 -4.75 -17.88 -6.35
C THR A 174 -5.29 -17.82 -7.78
N THR A 175 -4.61 -18.44 -8.74
CA THR A 175 -4.94 -18.30 -10.17
C THR A 175 -5.97 -19.29 -10.70
N GLU A 176 -6.05 -20.48 -10.10
CA GLU A 176 -7.06 -21.50 -10.44
C GLU A 176 -8.45 -21.09 -9.95
N ALA A 177 -8.53 -20.34 -8.85
CA ALA A 177 -9.79 -19.85 -8.29
C ALA A 177 -10.41 -18.69 -9.10
N TRP A 178 -9.69 -18.13 -10.09
CA TRP A 178 -10.18 -16.97 -10.83
C TRP A 178 -11.33 -17.31 -11.76
N LEU A 179 -12.40 -16.53 -11.63
CA LEU A 179 -13.50 -16.47 -12.58
C LEU A 179 -13.01 -15.96 -13.97
N GLY A 180 -13.88 -16.07 -14.97
CA GLY A 180 -13.61 -15.56 -16.31
C GLY A 180 -13.37 -14.04 -16.38
N LYS A 181 -12.90 -13.55 -17.53
CA LYS A 181 -12.46 -12.15 -17.74
C LYS A 181 -13.56 -11.07 -17.71
N LYS A 182 -14.81 -11.43 -17.43
CA LYS A 182 -15.94 -10.49 -17.51
C LYS A 182 -16.07 -9.71 -16.20
N TRP A 183 -15.80 -8.42 -16.27
CA TRP A 183 -15.99 -7.49 -15.15
C TRP A 183 -16.39 -6.11 -15.66
N ILE A 184 -17.06 -5.33 -14.81
CA ILE A 184 -17.35 -3.89 -15.02
C ILE A 184 -17.07 -3.11 -13.74
N TRP A 185 -16.86 -1.80 -13.85
CA TRP A 185 -16.83 -0.93 -12.67
C TRP A 185 -18.19 -0.87 -11.99
N HIS A 186 -18.19 -0.88 -10.66
CA HIS A 186 -19.38 -0.80 -9.83
C HIS A 186 -19.18 0.22 -8.71
N GLY A 187 -20.00 1.28 -8.72
CA GLY A 187 -19.97 2.32 -7.69
C GLY A 187 -18.63 3.05 -7.53
N GLY A 188 -17.76 2.99 -8.55
CA GLY A 188 -16.45 3.67 -8.59
C GLY A 188 -15.37 3.14 -7.65
N ASN A 189 -15.71 2.31 -6.65
CA ASN A 189 -14.75 1.73 -5.68
C ASN A 189 -14.66 0.20 -5.74
N SER A 190 -15.42 -0.42 -6.64
CA SER A 190 -15.51 -1.86 -6.78
C SER A 190 -15.56 -2.27 -8.25
N ILE A 191 -15.31 -3.55 -8.52
CA ILE A 191 -15.69 -4.21 -9.76
C ILE A 191 -16.82 -5.18 -9.49
N GLU A 192 -17.60 -5.49 -10.52
CA GLU A 192 -18.66 -6.50 -10.47
C GLU A 192 -18.34 -7.64 -11.46
N THR A 193 -18.46 -8.89 -11.00
CA THR A 193 -18.23 -10.11 -11.78
C THR A 193 -19.34 -11.11 -11.50
N LEU A 194 -19.99 -11.68 -12.54
CA LEU A 194 -20.98 -12.77 -12.42
C LEU A 194 -21.92 -12.62 -11.19
N ASP A 195 -22.46 -11.42 -10.96
CA ASP A 195 -23.39 -11.03 -9.88
C ASP A 195 -22.80 -10.79 -8.47
N MET A 196 -21.46 -10.71 -8.33
CA MET A 196 -20.79 -10.35 -7.08
C MET A 196 -19.94 -9.09 -7.22
N ILE A 197 -19.96 -8.25 -6.17
CA ILE A 197 -19.21 -6.99 -6.09
C ILE A 197 -17.95 -7.17 -5.26
N TYR A 198 -16.81 -6.76 -5.81
CA TYR A 198 -15.49 -6.86 -5.19
C TYR A 198 -14.86 -5.48 -5.05
N PRO A 199 -14.57 -5.00 -3.83
CA PRO A 199 -13.89 -3.73 -3.66
C PRO A 199 -12.53 -3.75 -4.36
N ALA A 200 -12.12 -2.62 -4.95
CA ALA A 200 -10.87 -2.54 -5.70
C ALA A 200 -9.65 -2.95 -4.86
N ASP A 201 -9.72 -2.72 -3.54
CA ASP A 201 -8.68 -3.11 -2.58
C ASP A 201 -8.47 -4.63 -2.45
N TYR A 202 -9.42 -5.47 -2.89
CA TYR A 202 -9.37 -6.92 -2.63
C TYR A 202 -8.47 -7.68 -3.61
N PRO A 203 -8.01 -8.89 -3.23
CA PRO A 203 -7.45 -9.85 -4.20
C PRO A 203 -8.39 -10.02 -5.38
N ALA A 204 -7.82 -10.13 -6.58
CA ALA A 204 -8.57 -10.32 -7.80
C ALA A 204 -9.41 -11.60 -7.73
N PRO A 205 -10.72 -11.54 -8.00
CA PRO A 205 -11.59 -12.72 -8.02
C PRO A 205 -11.67 -13.38 -9.41
N CYS A 206 -11.10 -12.72 -10.41
CA CYS A 206 -11.23 -13.07 -11.80
C CYS A 206 -9.93 -12.74 -12.53
N ASP A 207 -9.81 -13.32 -13.73
CA ASP A 207 -8.69 -13.03 -14.61
C ASP A 207 -8.77 -11.59 -15.16
N LEU A 208 -7.89 -10.73 -14.66
CA LEU A 208 -7.74 -9.34 -15.09
C LEU A 208 -6.65 -9.15 -16.15
N SER A 209 -6.28 -10.21 -16.88
CA SER A 209 -5.40 -10.10 -18.05
C SER A 209 -6.00 -9.16 -19.09
N PHE A 210 -5.22 -8.17 -19.53
CA PHE A 210 -5.67 -7.15 -20.47
C PHE A 210 -4.54 -6.75 -21.42
N ARG A 211 -4.84 -6.69 -22.72
CA ARG A 211 -3.87 -6.38 -23.78
C ARG A 211 -2.61 -7.26 -23.67
N ASN A 212 -1.45 -6.64 -23.47
CA ASN A 212 -0.14 -7.29 -23.38
C ASN A 212 0.16 -7.84 -21.98
N PHE A 213 -0.73 -7.63 -21.00
CA PHE A 213 -0.57 -8.15 -19.65
C PHE A 213 -1.28 -9.48 -19.49
N ASN A 214 -0.55 -10.51 -19.08
CA ASN A 214 -1.10 -11.79 -18.64
C ASN A 214 -1.03 -11.87 -17.11
N ALA A 215 -2.18 -11.81 -16.45
CA ALA A 215 -2.28 -11.89 -15.00
C ALA A 215 -1.93 -13.29 -14.45
N ARG A 216 -1.80 -14.31 -15.31
CA ARG A 216 -1.34 -15.66 -14.93
C ARG A 216 0.14 -15.89 -15.20
N GLU A 217 0.91 -14.86 -15.52
CA GLU A 217 2.35 -14.97 -15.72
C GLU A 217 3.07 -14.05 -14.75
N ARG A 218 3.94 -14.64 -13.92
CA ARG A 218 4.83 -13.86 -13.04
C ARG A 218 5.86 -13.11 -13.88
N VAL A 219 6.16 -11.88 -13.48
CA VAL A 219 7.20 -11.05 -14.08
C VAL A 219 8.22 -10.71 -13.03
N LEU A 220 9.40 -11.34 -13.15
CA LEU A 220 10.52 -11.10 -12.26
C LEU A 220 11.42 -10.01 -12.86
N LEU A 221 11.93 -9.15 -11.99
CA LEU A 221 12.93 -8.14 -12.29
C LEU A 221 14.27 -8.56 -11.68
N THR A 222 15.36 -7.99 -12.20
CA THR A 222 16.72 -8.37 -11.80
C THR A 222 16.98 -7.93 -10.36
N GLU A 223 17.21 -8.89 -9.47
CA GLU A 223 17.51 -8.60 -8.08
C GLU A 223 18.88 -7.94 -7.91
N GLU A 224 18.95 -6.91 -7.08
CA GLU A 224 20.16 -6.17 -6.80
C GLU A 224 20.19 -5.78 -5.32
N CYS A 225 20.66 -6.72 -4.47
CA CYS A 225 20.77 -6.52 -3.03
C CYS A 225 22.05 -7.15 -2.46
N PRO A 226 22.47 -6.75 -1.24
CA PRO A 226 23.53 -7.44 -0.51
C PRO A 226 23.21 -8.92 -0.32
N ARG A 227 24.25 -9.77 -0.23
CA ARG A 227 24.09 -11.22 -0.08
C ARG A 227 23.36 -11.57 1.22
N GLU A 228 23.61 -10.79 2.26
CA GLU A 228 23.05 -10.92 3.60
C GLU A 228 21.54 -10.62 3.62
N ALA A 229 21.03 -9.92 2.60
CA ALA A 229 19.61 -9.62 2.49
C ALA A 229 18.81 -10.78 1.86
N ILE A 230 19.46 -11.67 1.10
CA ILE A 230 18.82 -12.76 0.36
C ILE A 230 18.14 -13.73 1.33
N GLY A 231 16.88 -14.10 1.05
CA GLY A 231 16.06 -14.97 1.91
C GLY A 231 15.47 -14.25 3.13
N THR A 232 15.64 -12.94 3.24
CA THR A 232 15.04 -12.12 4.31
C THR A 232 13.96 -11.20 3.75
N SER A 233 13.10 -10.67 4.62
CA SER A 233 12.14 -9.64 4.23
C SER A 233 12.80 -8.39 3.63
N CYS A 234 14.05 -8.08 4.02
CA CYS A 234 14.79 -6.93 3.50
C CYS A 234 15.06 -7.03 1.99
N GLN A 235 15.19 -8.25 1.45
CA GLN A 235 15.41 -8.48 0.01
C GLN A 235 14.38 -7.75 -0.86
N HIS A 236 13.14 -7.63 -0.38
CA HIS A 236 12.04 -7.02 -1.13
C HIS A 236 11.57 -5.70 -0.52
N ASP A 237 11.52 -5.62 0.80
CA ASP A 237 11.03 -4.43 1.49
C ASP A 237 11.99 -3.25 1.30
N ILE A 238 13.31 -3.52 1.32
CA ILE A 238 14.35 -2.49 1.33
C ILE A 238 15.00 -2.30 -0.04
N PHE A 239 15.43 -3.40 -0.66
CA PHE A 239 16.25 -3.34 -1.87
C PHE A 239 15.39 -3.44 -3.13
N PRO A 240 15.30 -2.36 -3.94
CA PRO A 240 14.60 -2.44 -5.21
C PRO A 240 15.43 -3.19 -6.26
N PRO A 241 14.79 -3.81 -7.27
CA PRO A 241 15.49 -4.45 -8.37
C PRO A 241 16.21 -3.43 -9.27
N LYS A 242 17.16 -3.90 -10.08
CA LYS A 242 17.96 -3.07 -11.00
C LYS A 242 17.11 -2.15 -11.87
N GLU A 243 16.03 -2.66 -12.44
CA GLU A 243 15.17 -1.91 -13.36
C GLU A 243 14.44 -0.77 -12.65
N TRP A 244 14.23 -0.89 -11.34
CA TRP A 244 13.76 0.22 -10.55
C TRP A 244 14.79 1.33 -10.58
N TRP A 245 16.07 1.07 -10.29
CA TRP A 245 17.14 2.07 -10.40
C TRP A 245 17.29 2.64 -11.82
N GLN A 246 17.02 1.85 -12.85
CA GLN A 246 17.03 2.31 -14.24
C GLN A 246 15.79 3.13 -14.64
N SER A 247 14.83 3.35 -13.74
CA SER A 247 13.62 4.12 -14.03
C SER A 247 13.66 5.51 -13.42
N TYR A 248 13.09 6.52 -14.08
CA TYR A 248 12.95 7.86 -13.48
C TYR A 248 11.95 7.87 -12.31
N ILE A 249 10.79 7.22 -12.50
CA ILE A 249 9.64 7.32 -11.60
C ILE A 249 9.24 5.96 -11.04
N ASP A 250 8.96 5.89 -9.75
CA ASP A 250 8.27 4.77 -9.12
C ASP A 250 6.76 5.03 -9.07
N LEU A 251 5.96 4.20 -9.75
CA LEU A 251 4.52 4.16 -9.59
C LEU A 251 4.20 3.23 -8.42
N VAL A 252 4.10 3.84 -7.24
CA VAL A 252 3.84 3.19 -5.97
C VAL A 252 2.37 2.80 -5.88
N GLN A 253 2.12 1.59 -5.41
CA GLN A 253 0.78 1.05 -5.25
C GLN A 253 0.56 0.63 -3.80
N GLU A 254 -0.14 1.48 -3.03
CA GLU A 254 -0.43 1.22 -1.62
C GLU A 254 -1.26 -0.05 -1.42
N ASN A 255 -1.45 -0.49 -0.19
CA ASN A 255 -2.23 -1.71 0.08
C ASN A 255 -3.75 -1.45 0.08
N LYS A 256 -4.16 -0.22 0.34
CA LYS A 256 -5.55 0.26 0.29
C LYS A 256 -5.60 1.54 -0.53
N VAL A 257 -6.58 1.60 -1.42
CA VAL A 257 -6.82 2.72 -2.33
C VAL A 257 -8.21 3.29 -2.17
N CYS A 258 -9.12 2.70 -1.38
CA CYS A 258 -10.48 3.24 -1.23
C CYS A 258 -10.73 4.02 0.06
N VAL A 259 -10.08 3.64 1.18
CA VAL A 259 -10.58 4.00 2.53
C VAL A 259 -9.50 4.53 3.46
N ALA A 260 -8.39 3.82 3.53
CA ALA A 260 -7.31 4.10 4.45
C ALA A 260 -6.20 4.84 3.71
N ASN A 261 -5.57 5.79 4.39
CA ASN A 261 -4.39 6.48 3.90
C ASN A 261 -3.22 6.19 4.81
N TYR A 262 -2.14 5.72 4.20
CA TYR A 262 -0.89 5.54 4.91
C TYR A 262 0.27 5.52 3.95
N LEU A 263 1.43 5.90 4.47
CA LEU A 263 2.70 5.63 3.82
C LEU A 263 3.13 4.24 4.27
N SER A 264 3.13 3.26 3.35
CA SER A 264 3.75 1.96 3.63
C SER A 264 5.25 1.98 3.34
N ASP A 265 5.88 0.81 3.50
CA ASP A 265 7.25 0.54 3.04
C ASP A 265 7.46 0.94 1.56
N LYS A 266 6.41 0.81 0.75
CA LYS A 266 6.42 1.09 -0.69
C LYS A 266 6.63 2.57 -0.97
N SER A 267 6.00 3.46 -0.20
CA SER A 267 6.21 4.92 -0.30
C SER A 267 7.48 5.36 0.43
N CYS A 268 7.88 4.67 1.50
CA CYS A 268 9.13 4.97 2.21
C CYS A 268 10.36 4.74 1.33
N LYS A 269 10.32 3.73 0.46
CA LYS A 269 11.42 3.37 -0.45
C LYS A 269 11.85 4.50 -1.40
N PRO A 270 11.00 5.09 -2.25
CA PRO A 270 11.41 6.20 -3.10
C PRO A 270 11.79 7.45 -2.30
N LEU A 271 11.16 7.70 -1.14
CA LEU A 271 11.55 8.81 -0.26
C LEU A 271 12.98 8.66 0.26
N TYR A 272 13.33 7.48 0.79
CA TYR A 272 14.66 7.22 1.33
C TYR A 272 15.74 7.30 0.25
N TRP A 273 15.44 6.73 -0.92
CA TRP A 273 16.34 6.63 -2.07
C TRP A 273 16.26 7.80 -3.05
N LYS A 274 15.59 8.91 -2.69
CA LYS A 274 15.52 10.14 -3.49
C LYS A 274 14.99 9.92 -4.91
N LYS A 275 13.96 9.08 -5.05
CA LYS A 275 13.31 8.82 -6.34
C LYS A 275 11.99 9.61 -6.46
N ILE A 276 11.73 10.13 -7.65
CA ILE A 276 10.42 10.69 -8.01
C ILE A 276 9.39 9.57 -7.98
N PHE A 277 8.23 9.79 -7.38
CA PHE A 277 7.19 8.77 -7.32
C PHE A 277 5.79 9.35 -7.45
N LEU A 278 4.90 8.52 -7.97
CA LEU A 278 3.45 8.74 -8.02
C LEU A 278 2.79 7.56 -7.30
N THR A 279 1.86 7.84 -6.40
CA THR A 279 1.22 6.86 -5.53
C THR A 279 -0.23 6.68 -5.94
N ILE A 280 -0.61 5.43 -6.16
CA ILE A 280 -2.01 5.01 -6.17
C ILE A 280 -2.39 4.71 -4.73
N GLY A 281 -3.07 5.67 -4.09
CA GLY A 281 -3.51 5.61 -2.69
C GLY A 281 -4.98 6.00 -2.51
N GLY A 282 -5.41 6.05 -1.26
CA GLY A 282 -6.75 6.49 -0.89
C GLY A 282 -7.00 7.99 -1.13
N PRO A 283 -8.25 8.46 -1.00
CA PRO A 283 -8.57 9.88 -1.16
C PRO A 283 -7.83 10.74 -0.15
N ASN A 284 -7.25 11.86 -0.57
CA ASN A 284 -6.44 12.79 0.25
C ASN A 284 -5.06 12.24 0.66
N TRP A 285 -4.52 11.25 -0.06
CA TRP A 285 -3.19 10.71 0.24
C TRP A 285 -2.10 11.80 0.12
N TYR A 286 -2.15 12.60 -0.95
CA TYR A 286 -1.17 13.68 -1.16
C TYR A 286 -1.36 14.85 -0.20
N ARG A 287 -2.60 15.18 0.16
CA ARG A 287 -2.87 16.14 1.22
C ARG A 287 -2.26 15.71 2.56
N GLU A 288 -2.36 14.43 2.90
CA GLU A 288 -1.74 13.89 4.11
C GLU A 288 -0.21 13.88 4.02
N PHE A 289 0.33 13.57 2.84
CA PHE A 289 1.76 13.65 2.56
C PHE A 289 2.32 15.07 2.79
N GLU A 290 1.63 16.11 2.31
CA GLU A 290 1.98 17.51 2.60
C GLU A 290 1.82 17.87 4.08
N ARG A 291 0.75 17.38 4.74
CA ARG A 291 0.54 17.59 6.18
C ARG A 291 1.68 17.01 7.02
N MET A 292 2.29 15.91 6.58
CA MET A 292 3.48 15.33 7.21
C MET A 292 4.75 16.17 6.97
N GLY A 293 4.67 17.18 6.10
CA GLY A 293 5.74 18.12 5.80
C GLY A 293 6.58 17.72 4.61
N PHE A 294 6.13 16.80 3.74
CA PHE A 294 6.82 16.50 2.49
C PHE A 294 6.44 17.49 1.37
N LYS A 295 7.19 17.47 0.26
CA LYS A 295 6.96 18.30 -0.93
C LYS A 295 6.47 17.46 -2.10
N LEU A 296 5.41 17.93 -2.75
CA LEU A 296 4.87 17.38 -3.98
C LEU A 296 5.75 17.72 -5.19
N TYR A 297 5.63 16.93 -6.26
CA TYR A 297 6.37 17.11 -7.51
C TYR A 297 5.50 17.80 -8.57
N ASP A 298 5.00 19.00 -8.25
CA ASP A 298 4.05 19.79 -9.07
C ASP A 298 4.57 20.13 -10.48
N GLU A 299 5.90 20.11 -10.66
CA GLU A 299 6.58 20.29 -11.94
C GLU A 299 6.33 19.12 -12.91
N LEU A 300 5.84 17.98 -12.39
CA LEU A 300 5.64 16.76 -13.16
C LEU A 300 4.21 16.22 -13.09
N PHE A 301 3.53 16.37 -11.96
CA PHE A 301 2.21 15.79 -11.74
C PHE A 301 1.16 16.85 -11.39
N ASP A 302 -0.04 16.67 -11.92
CA ASP A 302 -1.24 17.36 -11.47
C ASP A 302 -1.99 16.49 -10.45
N TYR A 303 -1.99 16.91 -9.19
CA TYR A 303 -2.60 16.21 -8.05
C TYR A 303 -4.07 16.55 -7.80
N SER A 304 -4.76 17.26 -8.71
CA SER A 304 -6.18 17.63 -8.55
C SER A 304 -7.11 16.43 -8.32
N PHE A 305 -6.67 15.22 -8.69
CA PHE A 305 -7.41 13.98 -8.46
C PHE A 305 -7.42 13.51 -7.00
N ASP A 306 -6.49 13.96 -6.16
CA ASP A 306 -6.22 13.37 -4.83
C ASP A 306 -7.48 13.31 -3.94
N SER A 307 -8.31 14.35 -3.98
CA SER A 307 -9.50 14.47 -3.15
C SER A 307 -10.73 13.72 -3.65
N ASN A 308 -10.71 13.18 -4.88
CA ASN A 308 -11.88 12.49 -5.42
C ASN A 308 -12.15 11.23 -4.56
N PRO A 309 -13.39 10.97 -4.09
CA PRO A 309 -13.70 9.81 -3.26
C PRO A 309 -13.80 8.49 -4.05
N LEU A 310 -14.07 8.53 -5.35
CA LEU A 310 -14.20 7.34 -6.21
C LEU A 310 -12.85 6.92 -6.78
N PHE A 311 -12.46 5.68 -6.48
CA PHE A 311 -11.18 5.12 -6.90
C PHE A 311 -11.04 5.08 -8.43
N GLU A 312 -12.09 4.69 -9.15
CA GLU A 312 -12.10 4.62 -10.62
C GLU A 312 -11.68 5.96 -11.24
N ASP A 313 -12.23 7.07 -10.75
CA ASP A 313 -11.91 8.40 -11.27
C ASP A 313 -10.50 8.82 -10.88
N ARG A 314 -10.06 8.58 -9.64
CA ARG A 314 -8.67 8.81 -9.23
C ARG A 314 -7.71 8.01 -10.11
N TRP A 315 -7.98 6.74 -10.30
CA TRP A 315 -7.18 5.84 -11.13
C TRP A 315 -7.11 6.32 -12.57
N LYS A 316 -8.23 6.72 -13.20
CA LYS A 316 -8.24 7.30 -14.56
C LYS A 316 -7.37 8.57 -14.64
N ASN A 317 -7.39 9.42 -13.62
CA ASN A 317 -6.53 10.61 -13.58
C ASN A 317 -5.05 10.26 -13.41
N ILE A 318 -4.72 9.32 -12.53
CA ILE A 318 -3.36 8.81 -12.34
C ILE A 318 -2.83 8.19 -13.65
N MET A 319 -3.63 7.37 -14.33
CA MET A 319 -3.27 6.79 -15.63
C MET A 319 -3.02 7.88 -16.68
N ARG A 320 -3.79 8.98 -16.67
CA ARG A 320 -3.52 10.14 -17.55
C ARG A 320 -2.17 10.81 -17.24
N GLN A 321 -1.74 10.87 -15.98
CA GLN A 321 -0.38 11.34 -15.64
C GLN A 321 0.67 10.37 -16.19
N CYS A 322 0.46 9.05 -16.03
CA CYS A 322 1.35 8.04 -16.58
C CYS A 322 1.47 8.13 -18.11
N ASP A 323 0.36 8.30 -18.83
CA ASP A 323 0.34 8.45 -20.28
C ASP A 323 1.20 9.66 -20.72
N LYS A 324 0.98 10.84 -20.10
CA LYS A 324 1.79 12.04 -20.37
C LYS A 324 3.30 11.79 -20.22
N ILE A 325 3.69 11.09 -19.17
CA ILE A 325 5.09 10.76 -18.90
C ILE A 325 5.63 9.77 -19.93
N LEU A 326 4.86 8.72 -20.25
CA LEU A 326 5.26 7.71 -21.22
C LEU A 326 5.42 8.30 -22.62
N ASP A 327 4.71 9.38 -22.94
CA ASP A 327 4.82 10.12 -24.21
C ASP A 327 5.89 11.23 -24.20
N MET A 328 6.33 11.69 -23.03
CA MET A 328 7.34 12.75 -22.85
C MET A 328 8.70 12.42 -23.51
N ALA A 329 9.44 13.39 -24.04
CA ALA A 329 10.79 13.09 -24.54
C ALA A 329 11.74 12.70 -23.37
N PRO A 330 12.67 11.72 -23.54
CA PRO A 330 13.61 11.36 -22.48
C PRO A 330 14.44 12.54 -21.92
N LEU A 331 14.80 13.50 -22.78
CA LEU A 331 15.53 14.69 -22.35
C LEU A 331 14.67 15.64 -21.49
N GLU A 332 13.35 15.65 -21.70
CA GLU A 332 12.43 16.49 -20.94
C GLU A 332 12.27 15.97 -19.50
N ILE A 333 12.09 14.66 -19.32
CA ILE A 333 12.01 14.05 -17.99
C ILE A 333 13.33 14.20 -17.21
N GLU A 334 14.48 14.12 -17.88
CA GLU A 334 15.79 14.36 -17.27
C GLU A 334 15.94 15.80 -16.76
N ARG A 335 15.45 16.78 -17.54
CA ARG A 335 15.43 18.19 -17.10
C ARG A 335 14.51 18.39 -15.90
N ILE A 336 13.34 17.76 -15.89
CA ILE A 336 12.41 17.84 -14.75
C ILE A 336 13.03 17.18 -13.51
N GLU A 337 13.68 16.03 -13.66
CA GLU A 337 14.40 15.38 -12.54
C GLU A 337 15.46 16.29 -11.94
N THR A 338 16.19 17.05 -12.77
CA THR A 338 17.17 18.04 -12.31
C THR A 338 16.50 19.15 -11.49
N ILE A 339 15.36 19.67 -11.96
CA ILE A 339 14.58 20.70 -11.24
C ILE A 339 14.05 20.16 -9.91
N LEU A 340 13.67 18.89 -9.86
CA LEU A 340 13.10 18.24 -8.67
C LEU A 340 14.15 17.86 -7.62
N GLN A 341 15.46 17.85 -7.93
CA GLN A 341 16.52 17.43 -6.98
C GLN A 341 16.41 18.08 -5.58
N PRO A 342 16.18 19.40 -5.43
CA PRO A 342 16.02 20.01 -4.11
C PRO A 342 14.83 19.44 -3.32
N LYS A 343 13.72 19.10 -3.99
CA LYS A 343 12.55 18.48 -3.34
C LYS A 343 12.82 17.04 -2.95
N LEU A 344 13.56 16.28 -3.77
CA LEU A 344 13.97 14.91 -3.46
C LEU A 344 14.88 14.86 -2.24
N GLU A 345 15.87 15.76 -2.17
CA GLU A 345 16.74 15.91 -1.00
C GLU A 345 15.97 16.30 0.26
N TYR A 346 15.07 17.28 0.14
CA TYR A 346 14.23 17.70 1.26
C TYR A 346 13.35 16.55 1.77
N ASN A 347 12.69 15.82 0.88
CA ASN A 347 11.83 14.69 1.26
C ASN A 347 12.63 13.56 1.91
N ALA A 348 13.84 13.26 1.39
CA ALA A 348 14.71 12.26 1.97
C ALA A 348 15.25 12.67 3.36
N LYS A 349 15.48 13.96 3.60
CA LYS A 349 15.77 14.47 4.96
C LYS A 349 14.55 14.32 5.86
N ARG A 350 13.37 14.71 5.35
CA ARG A 350 12.13 14.72 6.12
C ARG A 350 11.72 13.34 6.61
N ILE A 351 11.83 12.30 5.78
CA ILE A 351 11.50 10.92 6.20
C ILE A 351 12.42 10.45 7.35
N ARG A 352 13.70 10.85 7.34
CA ARG A 352 14.65 10.52 8.43
C ARG A 352 14.32 11.24 9.73
N GLU A 353 13.93 12.53 9.66
CA GLU A 353 13.47 13.29 10.84
C GLU A 353 12.22 12.67 11.46
N LEU A 354 11.27 12.23 10.63
CA LEU A 354 10.02 11.65 11.10
C LEU A 354 10.20 10.28 11.77
N ALA A 355 11.28 9.56 11.48
CA ALA A 355 11.53 8.23 12.03
C ALA A 355 11.96 8.22 13.50
N ILE A 356 12.50 9.34 14.02
CA ILE A 356 13.20 9.43 15.31
C ILE A 356 12.25 9.75 16.49
N HIS A 357 11.02 10.22 16.22
CA HIS A 357 10.01 10.52 17.24
C HIS A 357 8.73 9.73 17.02
#